data_AF-A0ABD6X6B0-F1
#
_entry.id   AF-A0ABD6X6B0-F1
#
_cell.length_a   1.000
_cell.length_b   1.000
_cell.length_c   1.000
_cell.angle_alpha   90.00
_cell.angle_beta   90.00
_cell.angle_gamma   90.00
#
_symmetry.space_group_name_H-M   'P 1'
#
loop_
_entity.id
_entity.type
_entity.pdbx_description
1 polymer ?
#
loop_
_entity_poly.entity_id
_entity_poly.type
_entity_poly.pdbx_seq_one_letter_code
_entity_poly.pdbx_strand_id
1 'polypeptide(L)'
;MKIKINRGFTLIELVVVIVILGILAVTAAPKFLNLQKDARISTLKATKGALETAIQLVKAKAEINLIAPENCKNFNGTNNDDKIAGCININGHEVLVYSNTYYPDLVFGNNPSKNDKVVNNLKSILSIDAYPRKSQTYQKDMSPTGAGFLVYGSLDHDVYIMPNVKDAYKNILNCRVQYNGTQENSITLITKGC
;
A
#
# COMPACT_ATOMS: atom_id res chain seq x y z
N MET A 1 20.13 -45.35 -46.98
CA MET A 1 19.48 -44.06 -46.63
C MET A 1 18.10 -44.36 -46.06
N LYS A 2 17.88 -44.18 -44.74
CA LYS A 2 16.57 -44.43 -44.11
C LYS A 2 15.64 -43.25 -44.40
N ILE A 3 14.53 -43.49 -45.09
CA ILE A 3 13.50 -42.48 -45.35
C ILE A 3 12.68 -42.29 -44.07
N LYS A 4 12.71 -41.08 -43.49
CA LYS A 4 11.81 -40.69 -42.39
C LYS A 4 10.43 -40.35 -42.97
N ILE A 5 9.41 -41.04 -42.50
CA ILE A 5 8.01 -40.76 -42.86
C ILE A 5 7.53 -39.65 -41.92
N ASN A 6 7.41 -38.42 -42.43
CA ASN A 6 6.74 -37.35 -41.69
C ASN A 6 5.23 -37.60 -41.74
N ARG A 7 4.65 -38.03 -40.62
CA ARG A 7 3.20 -38.11 -40.46
C ARG A 7 2.66 -36.68 -40.42
N GLY A 8 1.87 -36.28 -41.42
CA GLY A 8 1.19 -34.99 -41.43
C GLY A 8 0.12 -34.93 -40.34
N PHE A 9 -0.07 -33.74 -39.75
CA PHE A 9 -1.13 -33.47 -38.78
C PHE A 9 -2.49 -33.52 -39.47
N THR A 10 -3.51 -34.09 -38.83
CA THR A 10 -4.86 -34.14 -39.41
C THR A 10 -5.63 -32.85 -39.11
N LEU A 11 -6.49 -32.39 -40.03
CA LEU A 11 -7.31 -31.19 -39.79
C LEU A 11 -8.23 -31.36 -38.58
N ILE A 12 -8.77 -32.56 -38.38
CA ILE A 12 -9.66 -32.86 -37.25
C ILE A 12 -8.94 -32.75 -35.89
N GLU A 13 -7.68 -33.15 -35.83
CA GLU A 13 -6.86 -33.08 -34.61
C GLU A 13 -6.59 -31.64 -34.20
N LEU A 14 -6.38 -30.74 -35.17
CA LEU A 14 -6.24 -29.30 -34.89
C LEU A 14 -7.57 -28.69 -34.41
N VAL A 15 -8.69 -29.06 -35.04
CA VAL A 15 -10.03 -28.54 -34.69
C VAL A 15 -10.43 -28.97 -33.28
N VAL A 16 -10.21 -30.23 -32.90
CA VAL A 16 -10.51 -30.72 -31.55
C VAL A 16 -9.71 -29.95 -30.49
N VAL A 17 -8.43 -29.65 -30.74
CA VAL A 17 -7.58 -28.93 -29.78
C VAL A 17 -8.09 -27.52 -29.53
N ILE A 18 -8.43 -26.74 -30.56
CA ILE A 18 -8.94 -25.38 -30.37
C ILE A 18 -10.31 -25.35 -29.68
N VAL A 19 -11.15 -26.37 -29.90
CA VAL A 19 -12.45 -26.49 -29.22
C VAL A 19 -12.23 -26.77 -27.72
N ILE A 20 -11.34 -27.70 -27.38
CA ILE A 20 -11.00 -27.99 -25.97
C ILE A 20 -10.42 -26.75 -25.29
N LEU A 21 -9.47 -26.06 -25.94
CA LEU A 21 -8.89 -24.82 -25.41
C LEU A 21 -9.94 -23.70 -25.24
N GLY A 22 -10.92 -23.61 -26.15
CA GLY A 22 -12.04 -22.68 -26.05
C GLY A 22 -12.89 -22.90 -24.81
N ILE A 23 -13.27 -24.16 -24.53
CA ILE A 23 -14.07 -24.51 -23.34
C ILE A 23 -13.29 -24.22 -22.04
N LEU A 24 -12.00 -24.58 -22.01
CA LEU A 24 -11.14 -24.30 -20.87
C LEU A 24 -10.98 -22.79 -20.63
N ALA A 25 -10.83 -21.99 -21.68
CA ALA A 25 -10.68 -20.55 -21.56
C ALA A 25 -11.93 -19.88 -20.98
N VAL A 26 -13.12 -20.25 -21.46
CA VAL A 26 -14.40 -19.66 -21.00
C VAL A 26 -14.66 -19.98 -19.52
N THR A 27 -14.33 -21.18 -19.07
CA THR A 27 -14.53 -21.60 -17.68
C THR A 27 -13.45 -21.06 -16.73
N ALA A 28 -12.21 -20.90 -17.20
CA ALA A 28 -11.10 -20.40 -16.39
C ALA A 28 -11.12 -18.87 -16.20
N ALA A 29 -11.57 -18.11 -17.21
CA ALA A 29 -11.56 -16.64 -17.19
C ALA A 29 -12.24 -16.01 -15.94
N PRO A 30 -13.50 -16.34 -15.58
CA PRO A 30 -14.15 -15.73 -14.41
C PRO A 30 -13.45 -16.11 -13.09
N LYS A 31 -12.94 -17.34 -12.98
CA LYS A 31 -12.20 -17.80 -11.80
C LYS A 31 -10.89 -17.03 -11.62
N PHE A 32 -10.17 -16.77 -12.71
CA PHE A 32 -8.93 -15.99 -12.68
C PHE A 32 -9.15 -14.54 -12.23
N LEU A 33 -10.26 -13.92 -12.61
CA LEU A 33 -10.61 -12.56 -12.17
C LEU A 33 -10.91 -12.51 -10.66
N ASN A 34 -11.67 -13.47 -10.14
CA ASN A 34 -11.98 -13.56 -8.71
C ASN A 34 -10.73 -13.80 -7.86
N LEU A 35 -9.82 -14.69 -8.30
CA LEU A 35 -8.56 -14.95 -7.59
C LEU A 35 -7.69 -13.69 -7.47
N GLN A 36 -7.62 -12.86 -8.50
CA GLN A 36 -6.88 -11.60 -8.44
C GLN A 36 -7.50 -10.62 -7.43
N LYS A 37 -8.84 -10.53 -7.39
CA LYS A 37 -9.58 -9.72 -6.42
C LYS A 37 -9.34 -10.20 -4.99
N ASP A 38 -9.48 -11.49 -4.75
CA ASP A 38 -9.29 -12.08 -3.41
C ASP A 38 -7.83 -11.93 -2.95
N ALA A 39 -6.86 -12.08 -3.85
CA ALA A 39 -5.45 -11.85 -3.55
C ALA A 39 -5.18 -10.39 -3.13
N ARG A 40 -5.78 -9.40 -3.83
CA ARG A 40 -5.67 -7.98 -3.46
C ARG A 40 -6.30 -7.70 -2.09
N ILE A 41 -7.49 -8.24 -1.83
CA ILE A 41 -8.15 -8.09 -0.53
C ILE A 41 -7.35 -8.74 0.59
N SER A 42 -6.81 -9.94 0.37
CA SER A 42 -5.95 -10.64 1.33
C SER A 42 -4.70 -9.82 1.65
N THR A 43 -4.06 -9.26 0.62
CA THR A 43 -2.89 -8.39 0.74
C THR A 43 -3.22 -7.13 1.56
N LEU A 44 -4.36 -6.49 1.33
CA LEU A 44 -4.79 -5.33 2.13
C LEU A 44 -5.13 -5.70 3.58
N LYS A 45 -5.70 -6.89 3.83
CA LYS A 45 -5.92 -7.38 5.20
C LYS A 45 -4.59 -7.59 5.93
N ALA A 46 -3.60 -8.17 5.25
CA ALA A 46 -2.25 -8.33 5.81
C ALA A 46 -1.61 -6.97 6.13
N THR A 47 -1.68 -6.02 5.20
CA THR A 47 -1.17 -4.66 5.41
C THR A 47 -1.89 -3.93 6.54
N LYS A 48 -3.21 -4.11 6.68
CA LYS A 48 -3.97 -3.59 7.83
C LYS A 48 -3.43 -4.15 9.14
N GLY A 49 -3.24 -5.46 9.26
CA GLY A 49 -2.73 -6.07 10.49
C GLY A 49 -1.29 -5.65 10.82
N ALA A 50 -0.44 -5.52 9.79
CA ALA A 50 0.91 -4.98 9.93
C ALA A 50 0.88 -3.53 10.44
N LEU A 51 -0.02 -2.71 9.90
CA LEU A 51 -0.19 -1.32 10.34
C LEU A 51 -0.69 -1.23 11.77
N GLU A 52 -1.70 -2.02 12.17
CA GLU A 52 -2.20 -2.09 13.55
C GLU A 52 -1.06 -2.42 14.53
N THR A 53 -0.25 -3.42 14.19
CA THR A 53 0.90 -3.85 15.01
C THR A 53 1.96 -2.76 15.11
N ALA A 54 2.31 -2.14 13.99
CA ALA A 54 3.30 -1.06 13.95
C ALA A 54 2.87 0.14 14.80
N ILE A 55 1.60 0.53 14.71
CA ILE A 55 1.05 1.66 15.48
C ILE A 55 1.04 1.38 16.98
N GLN A 56 0.66 0.17 17.39
CA GLN A 56 0.72 -0.24 18.79
C GLN A 56 2.16 -0.23 19.32
N LEU A 57 3.12 -0.67 18.50
CA LEU A 57 4.54 -0.63 18.86
C LEU A 57 5.04 0.81 19.04
N VAL A 58 4.68 1.72 18.12
CA VAL A 58 4.99 3.16 18.25
C VAL A 58 4.43 3.69 19.56
N LYS A 59 3.13 3.46 19.80
CA LYS A 59 2.44 3.96 20.99
C LYS A 59 3.05 3.45 22.29
N ALA A 60 3.32 2.15 22.38
CA ALA A 60 3.93 1.56 23.58
C ALA A 60 5.32 2.15 23.85
N LYS A 61 6.14 2.35 22.81
CA LYS A 61 7.44 3.01 22.96
C LYS A 61 7.31 4.48 23.38
N ALA A 62 6.27 5.16 22.90
CA ALA A 62 5.99 6.55 23.23
C ALA A 62 5.68 6.71 24.71
N GLU A 63 4.76 5.86 25.21
CA GLU A 63 4.30 5.88 26.60
C GLU A 63 5.45 5.60 27.58
N ILE A 64 6.37 4.70 27.22
CA ILE A 64 7.53 4.36 28.06
C ILE A 64 8.58 5.49 28.05
N ASN A 65 8.81 6.13 26.91
CA ASN A 65 9.98 7.00 26.73
C ASN A 65 9.82 8.45 27.23
N LEU A 66 8.75 8.84 27.93
CA LEU A 66 8.51 10.23 28.41
C LEU A 66 8.98 11.27 27.39
N ILE A 67 8.43 11.15 26.19
CA ILE A 67 8.95 11.73 24.95
C ILE A 67 9.26 13.22 25.15
N ALA A 68 10.54 13.54 25.10
CA ALA A 68 10.99 14.92 25.05
C ALA A 68 10.98 15.38 23.57
N PRO A 69 10.35 16.52 23.24
CA PRO A 69 10.20 17.02 21.86
C PRO A 69 11.50 17.42 21.16
N GLU A 70 12.66 17.20 21.79
CA GLU A 70 13.86 18.01 21.56
C GLU A 70 14.77 17.51 20.43
N ASN A 71 14.50 16.37 19.80
CA ASN A 71 15.48 15.78 18.86
C ASN A 71 14.92 15.14 17.59
N CYS A 72 13.77 15.57 17.08
CA CYS A 72 13.30 15.14 15.76
C CYS A 72 14.03 15.92 14.65
N LYS A 73 15.35 15.67 14.54
CA LYS A 73 16.31 16.45 13.76
C LYS A 73 16.02 16.51 12.26
N ASN A 74 15.05 15.73 11.76
CA ASN A 74 14.73 15.58 10.35
C ASN A 74 13.35 16.12 9.91
N PHE A 75 12.52 16.59 10.85
CA PHE A 75 11.24 17.26 10.58
C PHE A 75 11.36 18.76 10.83
N ASN A 76 12.02 19.47 9.91
CA ASN A 76 12.05 20.93 9.93
C ASN A 76 10.64 21.46 9.59
N GLY A 77 9.87 21.78 10.63
CA GLY A 77 8.59 22.48 10.54
C GLY A 77 7.40 21.66 10.99
N THR A 78 7.12 21.71 12.30
CA THR A 78 5.80 22.02 12.88
C THR A 78 5.96 22.11 14.40
N ASN A 79 6.65 23.15 14.87
CA ASN A 79 6.63 23.52 16.29
C ASN A 79 5.40 24.37 16.64
N ASN A 80 4.43 24.47 15.72
CA ASN A 80 3.24 25.31 15.85
C ASN A 80 1.95 24.49 16.04
N ASP A 81 2.03 23.15 15.95
CA ASP A 81 0.94 22.28 16.37
C ASP A 81 1.27 21.84 17.80
N ASP A 82 0.65 22.46 18.81
CA ASP A 82 0.79 22.17 20.26
C ASP A 82 0.47 20.70 20.65
N LYS A 83 0.27 19.83 19.65
CA LYS A 83 -0.15 18.43 19.77
C LYS A 83 0.96 17.42 19.49
N ILE A 84 2.16 17.80 19.06
CA ILE A 84 3.26 16.84 18.80
C ILE A 84 4.14 16.69 20.05
N ALA A 85 4.27 15.46 20.57
CA ALA A 85 5.10 15.16 21.76
C ALA A 85 6.60 15.08 21.44
N GLY A 86 6.91 14.64 20.23
CA GLY A 86 8.27 14.31 19.80
C GLY A 86 8.26 13.14 18.82
N CYS A 87 9.34 12.36 18.80
CA CYS A 87 9.53 11.25 17.88
C CYS A 87 10.13 10.03 18.56
N ILE A 88 9.88 8.89 17.95
CA ILE A 88 10.40 7.59 18.37
C ILE A 88 11.24 7.02 17.24
N ASN A 89 12.38 6.43 17.60
CA ASN A 89 13.16 5.65 16.66
C ASN A 89 12.64 4.21 16.57
N ILE A 90 12.28 3.81 15.36
CA ILE A 90 11.94 2.42 15.01
C ILE A 90 12.84 2.02 13.86
N ASN A 91 13.73 1.05 14.11
CA ASN A 91 14.64 0.50 13.10
C ASN A 91 15.48 1.57 12.38
N GLY A 92 15.90 2.63 13.07
CA GLY A 92 16.67 3.74 12.48
C GLY A 92 15.81 4.82 11.83
N HIS A 93 14.48 4.68 11.84
CA HIS A 93 13.54 5.67 11.29
C HIS A 93 12.82 6.43 12.42
N GLU A 94 12.80 7.75 12.33
CA GLU A 94 12.09 8.62 13.27
C GLU A 94 10.61 8.73 12.86
N VAL A 95 9.72 8.36 13.78
CA VAL A 95 8.26 8.49 13.63
C VAL A 95 7.77 9.55 14.61
N LEU A 96 7.09 10.58 14.11
CA LEU A 96 6.46 11.62 14.93
C LEU A 96 5.25 11.05 15.68
N VAL A 97 4.99 11.54 16.88
CA VAL A 97 3.84 11.11 17.69
C VAL A 97 3.14 12.28 18.39
N TYR A 98 1.83 12.13 18.60
CA TYR A 98 1.03 13.11 19.32
C TYR A 98 1.26 13.08 20.83
N SER A 99 1.25 14.25 21.49
CA SER A 99 1.51 14.44 22.92
C SER A 99 0.41 13.94 23.84
N ASN A 100 -0.83 13.97 23.38
CA ASN A 100 -1.98 13.57 24.18
C ASN A 100 -2.38 12.09 23.99
N THR A 101 -2.05 11.48 22.85
CA THR A 101 -2.50 10.11 22.52
C THR A 101 -1.37 9.13 22.26
N TYR A 102 -0.13 9.63 22.08
CA TYR A 102 1.06 8.82 21.78
C TYR A 102 1.00 8.05 20.46
N TYR A 103 0.02 8.34 19.61
CA TYR A 103 -0.13 7.72 18.31
C TYR A 103 0.75 8.39 17.25
N PRO A 104 1.15 7.65 16.20
CA PRO A 104 1.98 8.18 15.13
C PRO A 104 1.25 9.26 14.34
N ASP A 105 1.93 10.39 14.18
CA ASP A 105 1.55 11.42 13.25
C ASP A 105 2.15 11.12 11.87
N LEU A 106 1.28 10.88 10.90
CA LEU A 106 1.66 10.50 9.54
C LEU A 106 1.30 11.60 8.53
N VAL A 107 1.43 12.90 8.88
CA VAL A 107 1.02 14.01 8.01
C VAL A 107 1.66 13.95 6.63
N PHE A 108 0.79 13.95 5.62
CA PHE A 108 1.16 14.23 4.24
C PHE A 108 0.94 15.72 3.99
N GLY A 109 2.01 16.42 3.61
CA GLY A 109 1.96 17.85 3.31
C GLY A 109 2.02 18.13 1.81
N ASN A 110 2.00 19.41 1.46
CA ASN A 110 2.22 19.85 0.07
C ASN A 110 3.67 19.71 -0.39
N ASN A 111 4.60 19.35 0.50
CA ASN A 111 6.00 19.14 0.19
C ASN A 111 6.28 17.66 -0.16
N PRO A 112 6.61 17.33 -1.43
CA PRO A 112 6.85 15.94 -1.84
C PRO A 112 8.01 15.29 -1.07
N SER A 113 9.05 16.05 -0.71
CA SER A 113 10.18 15.52 0.08
C SER A 113 9.79 15.12 1.50
N LYS A 114 8.74 15.72 2.08
CA LYS A 114 8.17 15.30 3.38
C LYS A 114 7.39 13.99 3.22
N ASN A 115 6.61 13.88 2.15
CA ASN A 115 5.81 12.69 1.85
C ASN A 115 6.70 11.46 1.54
N ASP A 116 7.81 11.67 0.82
CA ASP A 116 8.78 10.60 0.53
C ASP A 116 9.38 10.02 1.82
N LYS A 117 9.69 10.85 2.82
CA LYS A 117 10.19 10.38 4.13
C LYS A 117 9.15 9.55 4.88
N VAL A 118 7.90 10.02 4.94
CA VAL A 118 6.79 9.29 5.59
C VAL A 118 6.61 7.93 4.93
N VAL A 119 6.59 7.88 3.60
CA VAL A 119 6.43 6.61 2.88
C VAL A 119 7.65 5.70 3.06
N ASN A 120 8.87 6.22 3.05
CA ASN A 120 10.06 5.40 3.31
C ASN A 120 10.08 4.81 4.72
N ASN A 121 9.62 5.57 5.72
CA ASN A 121 9.44 5.05 7.09
C ASN A 121 8.35 3.95 7.12
N LEU A 122 7.24 4.15 6.42
CA LEU A 122 6.19 3.13 6.32
C LEU A 122 6.69 1.85 5.61
N LYS A 123 7.52 1.97 4.56
CA LYS A 123 8.12 0.82 3.89
C LYS A 123 8.95 -0.03 4.86
N SER A 124 9.82 0.61 5.63
CA SER A 124 10.73 -0.11 6.53
C SER A 124 10.01 -0.68 7.74
N ILE A 125 9.02 0.04 8.29
CA ILE A 125 8.27 -0.41 9.46
C ILE A 125 7.30 -1.54 9.10
N LEU A 126 6.62 -1.43 7.96
CA LEU A 126 5.62 -2.41 7.54
C LEU A 126 6.18 -3.53 6.67
N SER A 127 7.45 -3.43 6.26
CA SER A 127 8.08 -4.35 5.31
C SER A 127 7.28 -4.49 4.02
N ILE A 128 6.81 -3.36 3.48
CA ILE A 128 6.02 -3.30 2.23
C ILE A 128 6.75 -2.51 1.16
N ASP A 129 6.54 -2.90 -0.09
CA ASP A 129 6.88 -2.07 -1.24
C ASP A 129 5.80 -0.99 -1.41
N ALA A 130 6.08 0.23 -0.94
CA ALA A 130 5.18 1.37 -1.08
C ALA A 130 5.72 2.43 -2.05
N TYR A 131 4.86 3.29 -2.56
CA TYR A 131 5.27 4.44 -3.37
C TYR A 131 4.47 5.69 -2.96
N PRO A 132 5.14 6.83 -2.75
CA PRO A 132 4.46 8.08 -2.42
C PRO A 132 3.73 8.63 -3.63
N ARG A 133 2.63 9.36 -3.38
CA ARG A 133 1.99 10.18 -4.41
C ARG A 133 2.90 11.35 -4.78
N LYS A 134 3.48 11.30 -5.98
CA LYS A 134 4.08 12.49 -6.62
C LYS A 134 2.94 13.39 -7.15
N SER A 135 3.14 14.72 -7.11
CA SER A 135 2.15 15.75 -7.48
C SER A 135 1.42 15.48 -8.82
N GLN A 136 0.21 16.03 -8.98
CA GLN A 136 -0.76 15.81 -10.08
C GLN A 136 -0.17 15.79 -11.51
N THR A 137 0.97 16.42 -11.77
CA THR A 137 1.65 16.43 -13.09
C THR A 137 2.41 15.12 -13.41
N TYR A 138 2.54 14.22 -12.44
CA TYR A 138 3.42 13.04 -12.50
C TYR A 138 2.62 11.73 -12.55
N GLN A 139 1.58 11.67 -13.41
CA GLN A 139 0.91 10.41 -13.77
C GLN A 139 1.72 9.55 -14.75
N LYS A 140 2.79 10.08 -15.37
CA LYS A 140 3.56 9.39 -16.42
C LYS A 140 4.73 8.54 -15.92
N ASP A 141 5.21 8.77 -14.70
CA ASP A 141 6.45 8.15 -14.20
C ASP A 141 6.24 7.32 -12.92
N MET A 142 4.99 6.99 -12.58
CA MET A 142 4.72 5.90 -11.63
C MET A 142 5.03 4.58 -12.34
N SER A 143 6.13 3.96 -11.89
CA SER A 143 6.60 2.63 -12.28
C SER A 143 5.44 1.62 -12.32
N PRO A 144 5.50 0.64 -13.24
CA PRO A 144 4.38 0.15 -14.01
C PRO A 144 3.29 -0.42 -13.12
N THR A 145 2.09 -0.55 -13.67
CA THR A 145 1.08 -1.52 -13.22
C THR A 145 1.77 -2.81 -12.73
N GLY A 146 1.94 -2.97 -11.42
CA GLY A 146 2.98 -3.83 -10.86
C GLY A 146 3.07 -3.74 -9.35
N ALA A 147 3.61 -4.79 -8.73
CA ALA A 147 3.53 -5.11 -7.30
C ALA A 147 3.78 -3.93 -6.33
N GLY A 148 3.19 -4.03 -5.14
CA GLY A 148 3.33 -3.05 -4.06
C GLY A 148 2.08 -2.19 -3.84
N PHE A 149 2.28 -1.07 -3.14
CA PHE A 149 1.23 -0.19 -2.64
C PHE A 149 1.49 1.27 -3.00
N LEU A 150 0.41 2.02 -3.18
CA LEU A 150 0.43 3.47 -3.21
C LEU A 150 0.02 3.98 -1.83
N VAL A 151 0.76 4.99 -1.35
CA VAL A 151 0.49 5.63 -0.07
C VAL A 151 0.20 7.11 -0.32
N TYR A 152 -0.93 7.55 0.21
CA TYR A 152 -1.42 8.92 0.14
C TYR A 152 -1.83 9.38 1.55
N GLY A 153 -1.88 10.67 1.80
CA GLY A 153 -2.55 11.18 2.98
C GLY A 153 -3.25 12.50 2.77
N SER A 154 -4.16 12.81 3.69
CA SER A 154 -4.94 14.06 3.72
C SER A 154 -4.25 15.11 4.60
N LEU A 155 -4.71 16.35 4.49
CA LEU A 155 -4.42 17.41 5.45
C LEU A 155 -5.01 17.08 6.84
N ASP A 156 -6.05 16.25 6.90
CA ASP A 156 -6.69 15.78 8.14
C ASP A 156 -5.94 14.61 8.82
N HIS A 157 -4.64 14.48 8.58
CA HIS A 157 -3.76 13.42 9.13
C HIS A 157 -4.16 11.97 8.77
N ASP A 158 -5.09 11.79 7.84
CA ASP A 158 -5.45 10.48 7.31
C ASP A 158 -4.36 9.93 6.40
N VAL A 159 -4.13 8.62 6.44
CA VAL A 159 -3.27 7.89 5.50
C VAL A 159 -4.04 6.80 4.80
N TYR A 160 -3.81 6.65 3.51
CA TYR A 160 -4.47 5.71 2.64
C TYR A 160 -3.43 4.85 1.94
N ILE A 161 -3.47 3.53 2.19
CA ILE A 161 -2.62 2.53 1.55
C ILE A 161 -3.50 1.70 0.60
N MET A 162 -3.15 1.65 -0.67
CA MET A 162 -3.94 0.94 -1.69
C MET A 162 -3.02 0.15 -2.64
N PRO A 163 -3.53 -0.90 -3.31
CA PRO A 163 -2.70 -1.66 -4.26
C PRO A 163 -2.23 -0.78 -5.42
N ASN A 164 -1.00 -0.97 -5.87
CA ASN A 164 -0.47 -0.28 -7.06
C ASN A 164 -1.04 -0.92 -8.34
N VAL A 165 -2.21 -0.43 -8.77
CA VAL A 165 -2.92 -0.90 -9.97
C VAL A 165 -3.20 0.24 -10.93
N LYS A 166 -3.44 -0.11 -12.20
CA LYS A 166 -3.92 0.86 -13.21
C LYS A 166 -5.19 1.52 -12.70
N ASP A 167 -5.29 2.84 -12.84
CA ASP A 167 -6.43 3.64 -12.37
C ASP A 167 -6.68 3.57 -10.85
N ALA A 168 -5.70 3.15 -10.02
CA ALA A 168 -5.80 3.21 -8.56
C ALA A 168 -6.27 4.58 -8.06
N TYR A 169 -5.87 5.66 -8.75
CA TYR A 169 -6.28 7.02 -8.47
C TYR A 169 -7.81 7.27 -8.59
N LYS A 170 -8.49 6.66 -9.57
CA LYS A 170 -9.96 6.80 -9.73
C LYS A 170 -10.72 5.99 -8.69
N ASN A 171 -10.08 4.97 -8.12
CA ASN A 171 -10.65 4.03 -7.15
C ASN A 171 -10.07 4.19 -5.73
N ILE A 172 -9.44 5.34 -5.42
CA ILE A 172 -8.95 5.66 -4.07
C ILE A 172 -10.04 5.44 -3.02
N LEU A 173 -11.30 5.74 -3.37
CA LEU A 173 -12.44 5.66 -2.47
C LEU A 173 -12.88 4.23 -2.12
N ASN A 174 -12.34 3.23 -2.80
CA ASN A 174 -13.01 1.95 -2.99
C ASN A 174 -12.17 0.73 -2.54
N CYS A 175 -10.86 0.73 -2.77
CA CYS A 175 -9.98 -0.41 -2.42
C CYS A 175 -8.73 0.05 -1.64
N ARG A 176 -8.82 0.16 -0.31
CA ARG A 176 -7.74 0.71 0.53
C ARG A 176 -7.78 0.27 2.00
N VAL A 177 -6.64 0.41 2.66
CA VAL A 177 -6.52 0.56 4.12
C VAL A 177 -6.44 2.05 4.42
N GLN A 178 -7.29 2.54 5.32
CA GLN A 178 -7.31 3.92 5.80
C GLN A 178 -6.93 3.94 7.27
N TYR A 179 -5.97 4.78 7.61
CA TYR A 179 -5.62 5.16 8.96
C TYR A 179 -6.15 6.56 9.22
N ASN A 180 -6.94 6.73 10.27
CA ASN A 180 -7.43 8.05 10.69
C ASN A 180 -6.64 8.54 11.89
N GLY A 181 -5.81 9.57 11.70
CA GLY A 181 -4.93 10.12 12.74
C GLY A 181 -5.59 11.10 13.71
N THR A 182 -6.85 11.52 13.49
CA THR A 182 -7.50 12.60 14.26
C THR A 182 -8.59 12.14 15.22
N GLN A 183 -9.24 10.99 15.01
CA GLN A 183 -10.39 10.56 15.81
C GLN A 183 -10.35 9.05 16.12
N GLU A 184 -9.78 8.70 17.28
CA GLU A 184 -9.65 7.32 17.82
C GLU A 184 -8.54 6.45 17.22
N ASN A 185 -7.78 6.96 16.25
CA ASN A 185 -6.63 6.26 15.68
C ASN A 185 -6.99 4.90 15.06
N SER A 186 -8.12 4.88 14.34
CA SER A 186 -8.72 3.67 13.80
C SER A 186 -8.13 3.30 12.43
N ILE A 187 -8.03 1.99 12.18
CA ILE A 187 -7.63 1.45 10.88
C ILE A 187 -8.82 0.76 10.22
N THR A 188 -9.31 1.37 9.15
CA THR A 188 -10.45 0.90 8.38
C THR A 188 -10.01 0.24 7.08
N LEU A 189 -10.53 -0.95 6.80
CA LEU A 189 -10.33 -1.63 5.52
C LEU A 189 -11.57 -1.42 4.65
N ILE A 190 -11.37 -0.89 3.45
CA ILE A 190 -12.43 -0.67 2.45
C ILE A 190 -12.11 -1.52 1.23
N THR A 191 -13.01 -2.43 0.88
CA THR A 191 -12.84 -3.41 -0.20
C THR A 191 -13.86 -3.28 -1.33
N LYS A 192 -14.67 -2.22 -1.32
CA LYS A 192 -15.72 -1.98 -2.32
C LYS A 192 -15.09 -1.74 -3.68
N GLY A 193 -15.16 -2.69 -4.61
CA GLY A 193 -14.56 -2.51 -5.94
C GLY A 193 -13.04 -2.74 -6.00
N CYS A 194 -12.48 -3.41 -4.98
CA CYS A 194 -11.46 -4.40 -5.26
C CYS A 194 -12.10 -5.54 -6.10
#